data_AF-A0A4S2KX37-F1
#
_entry.id   AF-A0A4S2KX37-F1
#
_cell.length_a   1.000
_cell.length_b   1.000
_cell.length_c   1.000
_cell.angle_alpha   90.00
_cell.angle_beta   90.00
_cell.angle_gamma   90.00
#
_symmetry.space_group_name_H-M   'P 1'
#
loop_
_entity.id
_entity.type
_entity.pdbx_description
1 polymer ?
#
loop_
_entity_poly.entity_id
_entity_poly.type
_entity_poly.pdbx_seq_one_letter_code
_entity_poly.pdbx_strand_id
1 'polypeptide(L)'
;NRFEITEGDNAVVTGILQIPTNVENEKISANLAECVDDEEEMNTKDIYKELRLRGYQYTGVFRGLQSASVSGSNGHIAWTSNWVAFMDSMLQMMILGQNSRNLLVPTRIRKLTIDPKYHIQLIQDYPIEDRQFSVRHYKSLNVIISGGIEICGIVATPILRRQKAVKAVLEEYKFVAHRDLETMSLQDAIKMSTHIALECCNMINVKIIEFVDDS
;
A
#
# COMPACT_ATOMS: atom_id res chain seq x y z
N ASN A 1 22.78 23.15 12.79
CA ASN A 1 22.38 21.74 12.60
C ASN A 1 20.87 21.52 12.46
N ARG A 2 20.04 22.57 12.42
CA ARG A 2 18.61 22.43 12.05
C ARG A 2 18.46 22.64 10.55
N PHE A 3 17.51 21.97 9.95
CA PHE A 3 17.13 22.16 8.56
C PHE A 3 15.60 22.21 8.43
N GLU A 4 15.15 22.79 7.33
CA GLU A 4 13.75 22.89 6.94
C GLU A 4 13.65 22.71 5.42
N ILE A 5 12.60 22.04 4.97
CA ILE A 5 12.27 21.84 3.55
C ILE A 5 10.88 22.46 3.35
N THR A 6 10.78 23.38 2.40
CA THR A 6 9.55 24.08 2.04
C THR A 6 9.07 23.70 0.63
N GLU A 7 7.77 23.72 0.43
CA GLU A 7 7.12 23.63 -0.88
C GLU A 7 6.19 24.85 -1.03
N GLY A 8 6.55 25.77 -1.91
CA GLY A 8 5.97 27.11 -1.91
C GLY A 8 6.25 27.83 -0.59
N ASP A 9 5.20 28.37 0.04
CA ASP A 9 5.30 29.10 1.31
C ASP A 9 5.09 28.19 2.54
N ASN A 10 4.89 26.88 2.35
CA ASN A 10 4.57 25.96 3.43
C ASN A 10 5.80 25.12 3.82
N ALA A 11 6.09 25.09 5.12
CA ALA A 11 7.04 24.15 5.71
C ALA A 11 6.50 22.71 5.63
N VAL A 12 7.25 21.81 4.99
CA VAL A 12 6.83 20.41 4.79
C VAL A 12 7.58 19.47 5.72
N VAL A 13 8.88 19.72 5.93
CA VAL A 13 9.73 18.92 6.83
C VAL A 13 10.65 19.83 7.61
N THR A 14 10.78 19.59 8.91
CA THR A 14 11.79 20.23 9.76
C THR A 14 12.55 19.16 10.51
N GLY A 15 13.85 19.36 10.74
CA GLY A 15 14.65 18.38 11.45
C GLY A 15 16.00 18.89 11.92
N ILE A 16 16.78 17.95 12.46
CA ILE A 16 18.15 18.17 12.87
C ILE A 16 19.03 17.16 12.13
N LEU A 17 20.12 17.64 11.55
CA LEU A 17 21.12 16.83 10.88
C LEU A 17 22.46 16.97 11.60
N GLN A 18 23.11 15.84 11.88
CA GLN A 18 24.43 15.78 12.47
C GLN A 18 25.25 14.70 11.76
N ILE A 19 26.51 15.00 11.48
CA ILE A 19 27.48 14.03 10.98
C ILE A 19 28.29 13.55 12.20
N PRO A 20 28.13 12.29 12.64
CA PRO A 20 28.84 11.78 13.81
C PRO A 20 30.31 11.49 13.46
N THR A 21 31.20 11.59 14.45
CA THR A 21 32.60 11.18 14.30
C THR A 21 32.73 9.67 14.10
N ASN A 22 31.88 8.89 14.78
CA ASN A 22 31.76 7.45 14.60
C ASN A 22 30.28 7.07 14.59
N VAL A 23 29.79 6.59 13.44
CA VAL A 23 28.39 6.18 13.25
C VAL A 23 28.01 4.94 14.06
N GLU A 24 28.97 4.07 14.39
CA GLU A 24 28.72 2.88 15.24
C GLU A 24 28.23 3.26 16.64
N ASN A 25 28.71 4.40 17.17
CA ASN A 25 28.27 4.89 18.48
C ASN A 25 26.83 5.42 18.44
N GLU A 26 26.28 5.67 17.26
CA GLU A 26 24.92 6.17 17.07
C GLU A 26 23.90 5.06 16.81
N LYS A 27 24.35 3.86 16.45
CA LYS A 27 23.50 2.69 16.21
C LYS A 27 23.06 2.06 17.53
N ILE A 28 21.89 1.44 17.52
CA ILE A 28 21.43 0.63 18.64
C ILE A 28 22.28 -0.63 18.72
N SER A 29 22.64 -1.05 19.94
CA SER A 29 23.46 -2.25 20.12
C SER A 29 22.74 -3.49 19.58
N ALA A 30 23.45 -4.29 18.79
CA ALA A 30 22.90 -5.50 18.15
C ALA A 30 22.41 -6.58 19.14
N ASN A 31 22.73 -6.44 20.43
CA ASN A 31 22.38 -7.38 21.50
C ASN A 31 20.97 -7.18 22.08
N LEU A 32 20.10 -6.39 21.44
CA LEU A 32 18.85 -5.91 22.06
C LEU A 32 17.62 -6.83 21.94
N ALA A 33 17.71 -7.97 21.26
CA ALA A 33 16.81 -9.10 21.46
C ALA A 33 17.32 -10.29 20.66
N GLU A 34 17.37 -11.48 21.26
CA GLU A 34 17.22 -12.73 20.53
C GLU A 34 15.83 -12.69 19.87
N CYS A 35 15.74 -12.08 18.69
CA CYS A 35 14.52 -12.08 17.91
C CYS A 35 14.61 -13.30 17.01
N VAL A 36 13.80 -14.31 17.31
CA VAL A 36 13.56 -15.40 16.38
C VAL A 36 12.81 -14.80 15.20
N ASP A 37 13.41 -14.87 14.01
CA ASP A 37 12.74 -14.43 12.79
C ASP A 37 11.52 -15.34 12.57
N ASP A 38 10.35 -14.74 12.37
CA ASP A 38 9.13 -15.47 12.02
C ASP A 38 9.26 -16.02 10.58
N GLU A 39 8.47 -17.02 10.24
CA GLU A 39 8.42 -17.54 8.87
C GLU A 39 7.92 -16.45 7.90
N GLU A 40 8.63 -16.28 6.79
CA GLU A 40 8.33 -15.27 5.76
C GLU A 40 7.28 -15.80 4.78
N GLU A 41 6.05 -15.93 5.25
CA GLU A 41 4.94 -16.55 4.49
C GLU A 41 4.41 -15.66 3.35
N MET A 42 4.62 -14.34 3.42
CA MET A 42 4.10 -13.40 2.43
C MET A 42 5.13 -13.10 1.35
N ASN A 43 4.78 -13.31 0.08
CA ASN A 43 5.59 -12.84 -1.05
C ASN A 43 5.18 -11.42 -1.50
N THR A 44 5.95 -10.84 -2.44
CA THR A 44 5.69 -9.54 -3.06
C THR A 44 4.23 -9.33 -3.49
N LYS A 45 3.56 -10.33 -4.08
CA LYS A 45 2.16 -10.17 -4.54
C LYS A 45 1.22 -10.04 -3.35
N ASP A 46 1.41 -10.84 -2.30
CA ASP A 46 0.57 -10.83 -1.11
C ASP A 46 0.74 -9.54 -0.31
N ILE A 47 1.98 -9.08 -0.13
CA ILE A 47 2.32 -7.83 0.56
C ILE A 47 1.62 -6.64 -0.10
N TYR A 48 1.82 -6.46 -1.41
CA TYR A 48 1.25 -5.31 -2.11
C TYR A 48 -0.25 -5.45 -2.36
N LYS A 49 -0.82 -6.66 -2.31
CA LYS A 49 -2.27 -6.86 -2.27
C LYS A 49 -2.84 -6.35 -0.95
N GLU A 50 -2.25 -6.72 0.18
CA GLU A 50 -2.67 -6.24 1.51
C GLU A 50 -2.53 -4.71 1.62
N LEU A 51 -1.38 -4.14 1.22
CA LEU A 51 -1.19 -2.69 1.20
C LEU A 51 -2.20 -1.98 0.27
N ARG A 52 -2.55 -2.59 -0.86
CA ARG A 52 -3.59 -2.05 -1.75
C ARG A 52 -4.97 -2.04 -1.11
N LEU A 53 -5.34 -3.07 -0.35
CA LEU A 53 -6.59 -3.09 0.44
C LEU A 53 -6.59 -2.01 1.54
N ARG A 54 -5.40 -1.67 2.06
CA ARG A 54 -5.21 -0.54 3.00
C ARG A 54 -5.23 0.84 2.32
N GLY A 55 -5.31 0.90 0.99
CA GLY A 55 -5.45 2.12 0.21
C GLY A 55 -4.15 2.62 -0.43
N TYR A 56 -3.03 1.92 -0.24
CA TYR A 56 -1.76 2.28 -0.88
C TYR A 56 -1.74 1.86 -2.35
N GLN A 57 -1.10 2.66 -3.20
CA GLN A 57 -1.02 2.42 -4.65
C GLN A 57 0.44 2.38 -5.12
N TYR A 58 1.29 1.65 -4.40
CA TYR A 58 2.71 1.52 -4.75
C TYR A 58 2.91 0.87 -6.12
N THR A 59 3.87 1.38 -6.88
CA THR A 59 4.23 0.91 -8.24
C THR A 59 5.73 1.02 -8.48
N GLY A 60 6.23 0.30 -9.50
CA GLY A 60 7.64 0.34 -9.90
C GLY A 60 8.60 0.01 -8.76
N VAL A 61 9.65 0.83 -8.61
CA VAL A 61 10.70 0.66 -7.59
C VAL A 61 10.19 0.77 -6.15
N PHE A 62 9.03 1.38 -5.92
CA PHE A 62 8.39 1.45 -4.60
C PHE A 62 7.69 0.14 -4.20
N ARG A 63 7.80 -0.91 -5.03
CA ARG A 63 7.41 -2.27 -4.67
C ARG A 63 8.63 -3.11 -4.25
N GLY A 64 9.45 -2.58 -3.34
CA GLY A 64 10.75 -3.14 -2.95
C GLY A 64 10.71 -4.38 -2.03
N LEU A 65 9.73 -4.51 -1.14
CA LEU A 65 9.53 -5.70 -0.29
C LEU A 65 9.34 -6.98 -1.12
N GLN A 66 10.25 -7.94 -0.96
CA GLN A 66 10.23 -9.24 -1.63
C GLN A 66 9.49 -10.30 -0.81
N SER A 67 9.69 -10.27 0.50
CA SER A 67 9.09 -11.20 1.45
C SER A 67 8.85 -10.51 2.79
N ALA A 68 7.92 -11.05 3.56
CA ALA A 68 7.63 -10.60 4.91
C ALA A 68 6.97 -11.72 5.72
N SER A 69 7.18 -11.71 7.04
CA SER A 69 6.34 -12.44 7.96
C SER A 69 4.93 -11.83 8.02
N VAL A 70 3.91 -12.62 8.34
CA VAL A 70 2.53 -12.12 8.52
C VAL A 70 2.44 -11.07 9.62
N SER A 71 3.29 -11.19 10.65
CA SER A 71 3.37 -10.21 11.73
C SER A 71 4.06 -8.91 11.30
N GLY A 72 4.76 -8.86 10.15
CA GLY A 72 5.57 -7.72 9.71
C GLY A 72 6.75 -7.43 10.64
N SER A 73 7.31 -8.48 11.24
CA SER A 73 8.49 -8.45 12.12
C SER A 73 9.80 -8.58 11.34
N ASN A 74 9.84 -9.39 10.28
CA ASN A 74 11.02 -9.61 9.43
C ASN A 74 10.64 -9.85 7.97
N GLY A 75 11.63 -9.72 7.08
CA GLY A 75 11.46 -9.91 5.64
C GLY A 75 12.69 -9.48 4.85
N HIS A 76 12.52 -9.33 3.54
CA HIS A 76 13.58 -8.90 2.62
C HIS A 76 13.15 -7.72 1.73
N ILE A 77 14.06 -6.77 1.51
CA ILE A 77 13.88 -5.60 0.64
C ILE A 77 14.90 -5.66 -0.49
N ALA A 78 14.43 -5.60 -1.74
CA ALA A 78 15.31 -5.49 -2.90
C ALA A 78 16.03 -4.13 -2.94
N TRP A 79 17.31 -4.15 -3.28
CA TRP A 79 18.13 -2.96 -3.43
C TRP A 79 18.34 -2.59 -4.90
N THR A 80 17.76 -1.46 -5.31
CA THR A 80 17.79 -0.96 -6.69
C THR A 80 18.65 0.29 -6.86
N SER A 81 19.64 0.49 -5.97
CA SER A 81 20.46 1.72 -5.91
C SER A 81 19.64 3.00 -5.68
N ASN A 82 18.43 2.87 -5.11
CA ASN A 82 17.54 3.99 -4.79
C ASN A 82 17.24 4.02 -3.29
N TRP A 83 17.95 4.90 -2.58
CA TRP A 83 17.80 5.11 -1.14
C TRP A 83 16.37 5.49 -0.73
N VAL A 84 15.66 6.28 -1.54
CA VAL A 84 14.30 6.72 -1.25
C VAL A 84 13.34 5.53 -1.26
N ALA A 85 13.36 4.72 -2.33
CA ALA A 85 12.51 3.54 -2.44
C ALA A 85 12.85 2.47 -1.38
N PHE A 86 14.13 2.32 -1.04
CA PHE A 86 14.59 1.38 -0.02
C PHE A 86 14.11 1.79 1.39
N MET A 87 14.31 3.05 1.78
CA MET A 87 13.81 3.56 3.06
C MET A 87 12.28 3.57 3.11
N ASP A 88 11.60 3.88 2.00
CA ASP A 88 10.14 3.77 1.92
C ASP A 88 9.67 2.32 2.13
N SER A 89 10.38 1.33 1.57
CA SER A 89 10.08 -0.09 1.81
C SER A 89 10.22 -0.50 3.28
N MET A 90 11.14 0.12 4.03
CA MET A 90 11.22 -0.05 5.49
C MET A 90 9.96 0.53 6.17
N LEU A 91 9.52 1.73 5.79
CA LEU A 91 8.29 2.33 6.31
C LEU A 91 7.05 1.47 5.96
N GLN A 92 7.02 0.90 4.76
CA GLN A 92 5.98 -0.05 4.33
C GLN A 92 5.96 -1.32 5.20
N MET A 93 7.11 -1.89 5.55
CA MET A 93 7.21 -3.05 6.45
C MET A 93 6.64 -2.73 7.83
N MET A 94 6.96 -1.56 8.38
CA MET A 94 6.40 -1.09 9.66
C MET A 94 4.87 -0.95 9.57
N ILE A 95 4.34 -0.38 8.49
CA ILE A 95 2.90 -0.24 8.25
C ILE A 95 2.25 -1.63 8.13
N LEU A 96 2.86 -2.55 7.39
CA LEU A 96 2.35 -3.92 7.19
C LEU A 96 2.12 -4.62 8.53
N GLY A 97 3.09 -4.51 9.45
CA GLY A 97 3.03 -5.10 10.78
C GLY A 97 2.09 -4.43 11.79
N GLN A 98 1.37 -3.37 11.39
CA GLN A 98 0.30 -2.80 12.22
C GLN A 98 -1.00 -3.59 12.08
N ASN A 99 -1.68 -3.81 13.21
CA ASN A 99 -2.95 -4.54 13.26
C ASN A 99 -4.12 -3.78 12.60
N SER A 100 -4.01 -2.45 12.44
CA SER A 100 -5.06 -1.67 11.80
C SER A 100 -4.92 -1.68 10.28
N ARG A 101 -6.04 -1.84 9.56
CA ARG A 101 -6.09 -1.70 8.08
C ARG A 101 -6.33 -0.25 7.62
N ASN A 102 -6.08 0.71 8.49
CA ASN A 102 -6.21 2.13 8.15
C ASN A 102 -5.12 2.56 7.16
N LEU A 103 -5.43 3.60 6.37
CA LEU A 103 -4.41 4.26 5.56
C LEU A 103 -3.61 5.18 6.48
N LEU A 104 -2.32 4.91 6.65
CA LEU A 104 -1.43 5.65 7.54
C LEU A 104 -0.34 6.39 6.74
N VAL A 105 0.07 7.54 7.24
CA VAL A 105 1.24 8.27 6.71
C VAL A 105 2.23 8.54 7.85
N PRO A 106 3.54 8.33 7.65
CA PRO A 106 4.56 8.74 8.60
C PRO A 106 4.53 10.26 8.79
N THR A 107 4.48 10.72 10.04
CA THR A 107 4.47 12.16 10.38
C THR A 107 5.64 12.57 11.24
N ARG A 108 6.31 11.62 11.90
CA ARG A 108 7.50 11.91 12.69
C ARG A 108 8.44 10.71 12.73
N ILE A 109 9.73 10.98 12.63
CA ILE A 109 10.82 10.03 12.88
C ILE A 109 11.66 10.64 14.00
N ARG A 110 11.90 9.89 15.08
CA ARG A 110 12.70 10.38 16.21
C ARG A 110 14.19 10.41 15.89
N LYS A 111 14.70 9.37 15.24
CA LYS A 111 16.10 9.27 14.80
C LYS A 111 16.19 8.40 13.55
N LEU A 112 16.98 8.84 12.58
CA LEU A 112 17.34 8.10 11.38
C LEU A 112 18.87 8.06 11.32
N THR A 113 19.44 6.87 11.43
CA THR A 113 20.89 6.65 11.31
C THR A 113 21.16 6.02 9.97
N ILE A 114 22.07 6.60 9.18
CA ILE A 114 22.47 6.09 7.87
C ILE A 114 23.99 5.91 7.86
N ASP A 115 24.43 4.69 7.60
CA ASP A 115 25.82 4.32 7.37
C ASP A 115 25.99 3.80 5.94
N PRO A 116 26.28 4.69 4.97
CA PRO A 116 26.39 4.30 3.57
C PRO A 116 27.56 3.35 3.31
N LYS A 117 28.66 3.47 4.06
CA LYS A 117 29.85 2.63 3.85
C LYS A 117 29.53 1.19 4.20
N TYR A 118 28.98 0.97 5.39
CA TYR A 118 28.54 -0.36 5.82
C TYR A 118 27.46 -0.92 4.89
N HIS A 119 26.47 -0.10 4.52
CA HIS A 119 25.39 -0.54 3.62
C HIS A 119 25.92 -1.06 2.28
N ILE A 120 26.85 -0.35 1.64
CA ILE A 120 27.43 -0.77 0.36
C ILE A 120 28.35 -2.00 0.52
N GLN A 121 29.12 -2.07 1.60
CA GLN A 121 29.99 -3.23 1.87
C GLN A 121 29.21 -4.55 1.94
N LEU A 122 27.99 -4.53 2.49
CA LEU A 122 27.14 -5.73 2.61
C LEU A 122 26.69 -6.31 1.25
N ILE A 123 26.63 -5.50 0.20
CA ILE A 123 26.08 -5.90 -1.12
C ILE A 123 27.10 -5.85 -2.25
N GLN A 124 28.35 -5.47 -1.97
CA GLN A 124 29.37 -5.24 -2.98
C GLN A 124 29.65 -6.50 -3.82
N ASP A 125 29.57 -7.67 -3.19
CA ASP A 125 29.89 -8.96 -3.79
C ASP A 125 28.69 -9.62 -4.50
N TYR A 126 27.49 -9.04 -4.40
CA TYR A 126 26.27 -9.57 -4.99
C TYR A 126 25.99 -8.97 -6.37
N PRO A 127 25.57 -9.80 -7.37
CA PRO A 127 25.04 -9.32 -8.64
C PRO A 127 23.88 -8.35 -8.43
N ILE A 128 23.75 -7.32 -9.28
CA ILE A 128 22.75 -6.26 -9.11
C ILE A 128 21.33 -6.81 -8.95
N GLU A 129 20.99 -7.87 -9.69
CA GLU A 129 19.66 -8.48 -9.69
C GLU A 129 19.32 -9.22 -8.39
N ASP A 130 20.34 -9.66 -7.65
CA ASP A 130 20.20 -10.46 -6.43
C ASP A 130 20.40 -9.62 -5.15
N ARG A 131 20.67 -8.31 -5.29
CA ARG A 131 20.91 -7.44 -4.13
C ARG A 131 19.63 -7.24 -3.35
N GLN A 132 19.60 -7.78 -2.14
CA GLN A 132 18.54 -7.57 -1.18
C GLN A 132 19.11 -7.49 0.23
N PHE A 133 18.36 -6.84 1.12
CA PHE A 133 18.67 -6.76 2.53
C PHE A 133 17.58 -7.41 3.35
N SER A 134 17.97 -8.15 4.38
CA SER A 134 17.03 -8.49 5.45
C SER A 134 16.60 -7.21 6.16
N VAL A 135 15.33 -7.16 6.54
CA VAL A 135 14.75 -6.08 7.33
C VAL A 135 14.13 -6.67 8.59
N ARG A 136 14.38 -6.03 9.73
CA ARG A 136 13.80 -6.41 11.03
C ARG A 136 13.15 -5.23 11.70
N HIS A 137 11.94 -5.45 12.21
CA HIS A 137 11.13 -4.47 12.90
C HIS A 137 10.89 -4.91 14.36
N TYR A 138 11.63 -4.28 15.26
CA TYR A 138 11.53 -4.45 16.71
C TYR A 138 10.38 -3.61 17.26
N LYS A 139 9.16 -4.16 17.23
CA LYS A 139 7.93 -3.45 17.64
C LYS A 139 8.00 -2.87 19.05
N SER A 140 8.59 -3.60 20.00
CA SER A 140 8.73 -3.17 21.41
C SER A 140 9.61 -1.94 21.57
N LEU A 141 10.60 -1.76 20.69
CA LEU A 141 11.52 -0.62 20.69
C LEU A 141 11.08 0.48 19.73
N ASN A 142 10.10 0.20 18.85
CA ASN A 142 9.72 1.03 17.70
C ASN A 142 10.96 1.36 16.84
N VAL A 143 11.67 0.32 16.44
CA VAL A 143 12.91 0.40 15.64
C VAL A 143 12.80 -0.54 14.44
N ILE A 144 13.20 -0.07 13.27
CA ILE A 144 13.36 -0.90 12.09
C ILE A 144 14.78 -0.74 11.52
N ILE A 145 15.40 -1.87 11.20
CA ILE A 145 16.80 -1.95 10.78
C ILE A 145 16.88 -2.74 9.48
N SER A 146 17.64 -2.23 8.51
CA SER A 146 17.97 -2.96 7.28
C SER A 146 19.27 -2.41 6.67
N GLY A 147 20.25 -3.29 6.47
CA GLY A 147 21.59 -2.91 6.02
C GLY A 147 22.21 -1.84 6.93
N GLY A 148 22.77 -0.78 6.35
CA GLY A 148 23.26 0.39 7.09
C GLY A 148 22.22 1.44 7.47
N ILE A 149 20.93 1.11 7.50
CA ILE A 149 19.87 2.05 7.89
C ILE A 149 19.16 1.58 9.15
N GLU A 150 18.99 2.50 10.09
CA GLU A 150 18.20 2.32 11.31
C GLU A 150 17.22 3.48 11.45
N ILE A 151 15.93 3.16 11.61
CA ILE A 151 14.87 4.15 11.83
C ILE A 151 14.23 3.89 13.18
N CYS A 152 14.24 4.91 14.04
CA CYS A 152 13.78 4.84 15.42
C CYS A 152 12.61 5.79 15.66
N GLY A 153 11.62 5.31 16.43
CA GLY A 153 10.53 6.12 16.94
C GLY A 153 9.64 6.69 15.83
N ILE A 154 9.27 5.87 14.86
CA ILE A 154 8.36 6.28 13.79
C ILE A 154 6.97 6.48 14.38
N VAL A 155 6.32 7.58 14.00
CA VAL A 155 4.90 7.84 14.26
C VAL A 155 4.20 7.94 12.93
N ALA A 156 3.17 7.11 12.75
CA ALA A 156 2.30 7.15 11.60
C ALA A 156 0.88 7.52 12.04
N THR A 157 0.25 8.44 11.32
CA THR A 157 -1.11 8.92 11.63
C THR A 157 -2.09 8.46 10.57
N PRO A 158 -3.31 8.07 10.95
CA PRO A 158 -4.34 7.71 9.99
C PRO A 158 -4.81 8.93 9.20
N ILE A 159 -5.06 8.72 7.91
CA ILE A 159 -5.65 9.71 7.02
C ILE A 159 -6.94 9.18 6.41
N LEU A 160 -7.85 10.11 6.07
CA LEU A 160 -9.10 9.77 5.42
C LEU A 160 -8.84 9.34 3.98
N ARG A 161 -9.46 8.24 3.58
CA ARG A 161 -9.48 7.84 2.17
C ARG A 161 -10.47 8.72 1.43
N ARG A 162 -10.08 9.21 0.25
CA ARG A 162 -11.01 9.88 -0.66
C ARG A 162 -12.06 8.86 -1.11
N GLN A 163 -13.29 9.02 -0.65
CA GLN A 163 -14.41 8.18 -1.08
C GLN A 163 -14.70 8.49 -2.55
N LYS A 164 -14.42 7.54 -3.44
CA LYS A 164 -15.00 7.56 -4.78
C LYS A 164 -16.44 7.07 -4.64
N ALA A 165 -17.41 7.92 -4.97
CA ALA A 165 -18.81 7.53 -5.04
C ALA A 165 -19.01 6.59 -6.23
N VAL A 166 -18.67 5.31 -6.06
CA VAL A 166 -19.08 4.27 -6.99
C VAL A 166 -20.45 3.82 -6.52
N LYS A 167 -21.50 4.27 -7.22
CA LYS A 167 -22.87 3.82 -6.94
C LYS A 167 -23.03 2.42 -7.51
N ALA A 168 -22.83 1.40 -6.68
CA ALA A 168 -23.24 0.05 -7.03
C ALA A 168 -24.76 0.01 -7.16
N VAL A 169 -25.26 -0.53 -8.26
CA VAL A 169 -26.69 -0.80 -8.45
C VAL A 169 -26.94 -2.22 -8.00
N LEU A 170 -27.92 -2.41 -7.12
CA LEU A 170 -28.41 -3.73 -6.74
C LEU A 170 -29.63 -4.04 -7.61
N GLU A 171 -29.57 -5.14 -8.35
CA GLU A 171 -30.69 -5.67 -9.11
C GLU A 171 -31.05 -7.05 -8.56
N GLU A 172 -32.34 -7.36 -8.47
CA GLU A 172 -32.84 -8.65 -8.03
C GLU A 172 -33.38 -9.44 -9.22
N TYR A 173 -33.13 -10.75 -9.24
CA TYR A 173 -33.74 -11.66 -10.21
C TYR A 173 -34.96 -12.32 -9.57
N LYS A 174 -36.12 -12.13 -10.21
CA LYS A 174 -37.39 -12.74 -9.81
C LYS A 174 -38.01 -13.43 -11.01
N PHE A 175 -38.69 -14.54 -10.78
CA PHE A 175 -39.56 -15.11 -11.80
C PHE A 175 -40.74 -14.18 -12.02
N VAL A 176 -40.93 -13.72 -13.25
CA VAL A 176 -42.10 -12.95 -13.68
C VAL A 176 -42.80 -13.78 -14.75
N ALA A 177 -44.02 -14.22 -14.46
CA ALA A 177 -44.78 -14.98 -15.44
C ALA A 177 -45.17 -14.07 -16.61
N HIS A 178 -45.13 -14.58 -17.84
CA HIS A 178 -45.49 -13.79 -19.03
C HIS A 178 -46.92 -13.20 -18.97
N ARG A 179 -47.81 -13.82 -18.19
CA ARG A 179 -49.16 -13.34 -17.89
C ARG A 179 -49.46 -13.58 -16.41
N ASP A 180 -48.99 -12.70 -15.55
CA ASP A 180 -49.25 -12.72 -14.11
C ASP A 180 -50.51 -11.92 -13.70
N LEU A 181 -51.04 -11.07 -14.58
CA LEU A 181 -52.15 -10.13 -14.32
C LEU A 181 -51.84 -9.13 -13.19
N GLU A 182 -50.57 -9.04 -12.77
CA GLU A 182 -50.15 -8.09 -11.75
C GLU A 182 -49.80 -6.74 -12.37
N THR A 183 -49.97 -5.67 -11.60
CA THR A 183 -49.60 -4.33 -12.03
C THR A 183 -48.12 -4.10 -11.80
N MET A 184 -47.38 -3.76 -12.86
CA MET A 184 -45.97 -3.33 -12.78
C MET A 184 -45.80 -1.87 -13.16
N SER A 185 -44.71 -1.26 -12.70
CA SER A 185 -44.37 0.12 -13.07
C SER A 185 -43.98 0.19 -14.55
N LEU A 186 -44.22 1.34 -15.20
CA LEU A 186 -43.79 1.57 -16.58
C LEU A 186 -42.28 1.38 -16.74
N GLN A 187 -41.50 1.81 -15.75
CA GLN A 187 -40.05 1.68 -15.77
C GLN A 187 -39.61 0.21 -15.75
N ASP A 188 -40.23 -0.62 -14.92
CA ASP A 188 -39.90 -2.04 -14.83
C ASP A 188 -40.39 -2.80 -16.06
N ALA A 189 -41.55 -2.42 -16.61
CA ALA A 189 -42.07 -2.97 -17.87
C ALA A 189 -41.12 -2.69 -19.04
N ILE A 190 -40.60 -1.46 -19.16
CA ILE A 190 -39.63 -1.09 -20.20
C ILE A 190 -38.33 -1.90 -20.00
N LYS A 191 -37.78 -1.93 -18.79
CA LYS A 191 -36.55 -2.69 -18.48
C LYS A 191 -36.72 -4.18 -18.82
N MET A 192 -37.79 -4.80 -18.35
CA MET A 192 -38.05 -6.22 -18.61
C MET A 192 -38.21 -6.50 -20.11
N SER A 193 -38.94 -5.65 -20.83
CA SER A 193 -39.12 -5.77 -22.28
C SER A 193 -37.78 -5.65 -23.01
N THR A 194 -36.93 -4.71 -22.59
CA THR A 194 -35.58 -4.57 -23.17
C THR A 194 -34.68 -5.76 -22.85
N HIS A 195 -34.76 -6.33 -21.63
CA HIS A 195 -34.02 -7.53 -21.25
C HIS A 195 -34.43 -8.74 -22.12
N ILE A 196 -35.74 -8.98 -22.30
CA ILE A 196 -36.26 -10.06 -23.15
C ILE A 196 -35.81 -9.87 -24.61
N ALA A 197 -35.93 -8.64 -25.13
CA ALA A 197 -35.52 -8.34 -26.51
C ALA A 197 -34.02 -8.60 -26.73
N LEU A 198 -33.17 -8.18 -25.78
CA LEU A 198 -31.73 -8.42 -25.80
C LEU A 198 -31.37 -9.90 -25.63
N GLU A 199 -32.14 -10.65 -24.84
CA GLU A 199 -31.95 -12.10 -24.67
C GLU A 199 -32.29 -12.85 -25.97
N CYS A 200 -33.34 -12.44 -26.67
CA CYS A 200 -33.79 -13.07 -27.91
C CYS A 200 -33.00 -12.62 -29.15
N CYS A 201 -32.36 -11.44 -29.12
CA CYS A 201 -31.59 -10.90 -30.23
C CYS A 201 -30.12 -10.78 -29.86
N ASN A 202 -29.28 -11.67 -30.38
CA ASN A 202 -27.83 -11.65 -30.16
C ASN A 202 -27.14 -10.53 -30.96
N MET A 203 -27.41 -9.27 -30.61
CA MET A 203 -26.90 -8.08 -31.28
C MET A 203 -26.19 -7.15 -30.28
N ILE A 204 -25.01 -6.66 -30.68
CA ILE A 204 -24.21 -5.72 -29.87
C ILE A 204 -24.73 -4.28 -30.01
N ASN A 205 -25.35 -3.96 -31.15
CA ASN A 205 -25.89 -2.63 -31.46
C ASN A 205 -27.41 -2.71 -31.61
N VAL A 206 -28.12 -2.10 -30.67
CA VAL A 206 -29.59 -1.98 -30.71
C VAL A 206 -29.97 -0.60 -31.26
N LYS A 207 -30.86 -0.58 -32.25
CA LYS A 207 -31.51 0.66 -32.73
C LYS A 207 -32.90 0.73 -32.11
N ILE A 208 -33.19 1.81 -31.38
CA ILE A 208 -34.46 2.04 -30.71
C ILE A 208 -35.14 3.25 -31.38
N ILE A 209 -36.44 3.13 -31.64
CA ILE A 209 -37.27 4.22 -32.18
C ILE A 209 -38.46 4.35 -31.22
N GLU A 210 -38.71 5.57 -30.73
CA GLU A 210 -39.89 5.92 -29.96
C GLU A 210 -40.84 6.72 -30.86
N PHE A 211 -42.11 6.32 -30.92
CA PHE A 211 -43.13 7.07 -31.61
C PHE A 211 -43.87 7.94 -30.61
N VAL A 212 -43.85 9.26 -30.81
CA VAL A 212 -44.56 10.24 -29.98
C VAL A 212 -45.72 10.79 -30.80
N ASP A 213 -46.94 10.65 -30.28
CA ASP A 213 -48.16 11.20 -30.87
C ASP A 213 -48.51 12.51 -30.13
N ASP A 214 -48.63 13.63 -30.87
CA ASP A 214 -48.88 14.99 -30.33
C ASP A 214 -50.39 15.27 -30.09
N SER A 215 -51.22 14.22 -30.08
CA SER A 215 -52.67 14.28 -29.92
C SER A 215 -53.13 14.56 -28.48
#